data_AF-A0AAD7AQS7-F1
#
_entry.id   AF-A0AAD7AQS7-F1
#
_cell.length_a   1.000
_cell.length_b   1.000
_cell.length_c   1.000
_cell.angle_alpha   90.00
_cell.angle_beta   90.00
_cell.angle_gamma   90.00
#
_symmetry.space_group_name_H-M   'P 1'
#
loop_
_entity.id
_entity.type
_entity.pdbx_description
1 polymer ?
#
loop_
_entity_poly.entity_id
_entity_poly.type
_entity_poly.pdbx_seq_one_letter_code
_entity_poly.pdbx_strand_id
1 'polypeptide(L)'
;MSGSASDTNNRTIFSIVSSCLATLFACIWISVHPNVPRPSQGNLALSWRRFCLMMVAVIAPEIMAGFAARQFLDARWFSQKYDVSITHGFFFAMGGFVSASGHRPIVHEEQLRARPEYLTAIRSIKAEDIEDKSKGDSLSKGVIVLQGTWFAAQCLARIQQRLPLTGLEVATLAFQSVNIFIWLLWWHKPLNVQQPILLGPADEFMAWTERRHRPRVPGFKPAVAQLVVNVSDSVFVGDCYAFDPVESTAVPLFWSTHGLRVEGPGNGDTRFVSRFIFLEFLVGTVFGLIHCAAWNAHFPSADEKLIWRSCSLVVSTAPLALTLFFIFCVLYSTRKPLASRALVVTLVIAFDITIWAYRAARLLLIALSFTTLRALPPNAFVDVNWSTYIPHL
;
A
#
# COMPACT_ATOMS: atom_id res chain seq x y z
N MET A 1 28.18 33.50 -41.62
CA MET A 1 27.02 32.60 -41.47
C MET A 1 27.55 31.19 -41.34
N SER A 2 27.53 30.63 -40.12
CA SER A 2 27.60 29.18 -39.86
C SER A 2 27.47 28.97 -38.35
N GLY A 3 26.28 29.20 -37.81
CA GLY A 3 25.91 28.67 -36.52
C GLY A 3 25.64 27.18 -36.69
N SER A 4 26.59 26.35 -36.27
CA SER A 4 26.45 24.91 -36.24
C SER A 4 25.32 24.53 -35.28
N ALA A 5 24.32 23.85 -35.84
CA ALA A 5 23.32 23.00 -35.20
C ALA A 5 23.28 23.05 -33.67
N SER A 6 22.27 23.72 -33.12
CA SER A 6 21.74 23.34 -31.82
C SER A 6 21.32 21.87 -31.91
N ASP A 7 22.04 20.99 -31.23
CA ASP A 7 21.57 19.65 -30.91
C ASP A 7 20.14 19.80 -30.37
N THR A 8 19.15 19.38 -31.15
CA THR A 8 17.78 19.28 -30.65
C THR A 8 17.81 18.16 -29.61
N ASN A 9 17.94 18.53 -28.34
CA ASN A 9 17.75 17.62 -27.21
C ASN A 9 16.36 17.00 -27.36
N ASN A 10 16.33 15.79 -27.90
CA ASN A 10 15.14 14.99 -28.05
C ASN A 10 15.28 13.80 -27.11
N ARG A 11 14.29 13.59 -26.23
CA ARG A 11 14.24 12.38 -25.40
C ARG A 11 13.99 11.17 -26.25
N THR A 12 14.59 10.06 -25.85
CA THR A 12 14.39 8.74 -26.47
C THR A 12 13.32 7.94 -25.73
N ILE A 13 12.79 6.88 -26.35
CA ILE A 13 11.90 5.91 -25.67
C ILE A 13 12.59 5.36 -24.42
N PHE A 14 13.89 5.07 -24.49
CA PHE A 14 14.67 4.59 -23.35
C PHE A 14 14.68 5.61 -22.20
N SER A 15 14.87 6.90 -22.48
CA SER A 15 14.81 7.95 -21.46
C SER A 15 13.44 8.06 -20.80
N ILE A 16 12.36 7.94 -21.59
CA ILE A 16 10.98 7.97 -21.07
C ILE A 16 10.75 6.77 -20.16
N VAL A 17 11.05 5.57 -20.64
CA VAL A 17 10.84 4.32 -19.91
C VAL A 17 11.68 4.28 -18.64
N SER A 18 12.97 4.60 -18.72
CA SER A 18 13.86 4.58 -17.54
C SER A 18 13.43 5.59 -16.48
N SER A 19 13.01 6.81 -16.87
CA SER A 19 12.48 7.80 -15.94
C SER A 19 11.20 7.34 -15.24
N CYS A 20 10.26 6.74 -15.99
CA CYS A 20 9.02 6.19 -15.44
C CYS A 20 9.31 5.01 -14.49
N LEU A 21 10.12 4.04 -14.93
CA LEU A 21 10.46 2.86 -14.12
C LEU A 21 11.27 3.24 -12.87
N ALA A 22 12.19 4.20 -12.95
CA ALA A 22 12.92 4.70 -11.79
C ALA A 22 11.98 5.37 -10.78
N THR A 23 11.01 6.14 -11.27
CA THR A 23 9.99 6.78 -10.41
C THR A 23 9.07 5.74 -9.76
N LEU A 24 8.59 4.76 -10.53
CA LEU A 24 7.79 3.65 -10.00
C LEU A 24 8.57 2.82 -8.98
N PHE A 25 9.83 2.51 -9.26
CA PHE A 25 10.70 1.81 -8.32
C PHE A 25 10.90 2.62 -7.04
N ALA A 26 11.25 3.91 -7.16
CA ALA A 26 11.42 4.78 -6.00
C ALA A 26 10.13 4.86 -5.16
N CYS A 27 8.97 5.08 -5.79
CA CYS A 27 7.74 5.29 -5.04
C CYS A 27 7.10 4.00 -4.51
N ILE A 28 7.36 2.83 -5.10
CA ILE A 28 6.76 1.55 -4.67
C ILE A 28 7.73 0.74 -3.80
N TRP A 29 9.00 0.61 -4.19
CA TRP A 29 9.96 -0.22 -3.47
C TRP A 29 10.47 0.47 -2.20
N ILE A 30 10.74 1.77 -2.28
CA ILE A 30 11.34 2.51 -1.16
C ILE A 30 10.27 2.96 -0.15
N SER A 31 9.07 3.33 -0.62
CA SER A 31 8.00 3.86 0.25
C SER A 31 7.27 2.79 1.07
N VAL A 32 7.45 1.51 0.78
CA VAL A 32 6.73 0.44 1.48
C VAL A 32 7.49 0.02 2.72
N HIS A 33 6.88 0.25 3.89
CA HIS A 33 7.47 -0.04 5.19
C HIS A 33 6.96 -1.40 5.69
N PRO A 34 7.73 -2.50 5.54
CA PRO A 34 7.29 -3.82 5.99
C PRO A 34 7.21 -3.91 7.52
N ASN A 35 6.36 -4.80 8.03
CA ASN A 35 6.27 -5.10 9.46
C ASN A 35 7.50 -5.87 9.96
N VAL A 36 7.71 -5.90 11.28
CA VAL A 36 8.90 -6.52 11.88
C VAL A 36 8.92 -8.03 11.59
N PRO A 37 10.02 -8.58 11.05
CA PRO A 37 10.10 -9.99 10.68
C PRO A 37 10.32 -10.92 11.89
N ARG A 38 10.18 -12.23 11.66
CA ARG A 38 10.43 -13.24 12.70
C ARG A 38 11.93 -13.36 13.01
N PRO A 39 12.30 -13.65 14.28
CA PRO A 39 13.69 -13.83 14.71
C PRO A 39 14.24 -15.16 14.15
N SER A 40 14.81 -15.14 12.94
CA SER A 40 15.49 -16.24 12.20
C SER A 40 15.06 -16.36 10.73
N GLN A 41 14.26 -15.44 10.20
CA GLN A 41 13.99 -15.45 8.76
C GLN A 41 15.26 -15.15 7.96
N GLY A 42 15.59 -16.05 7.02
CA GLY A 42 16.68 -15.83 6.09
C GLY A 42 16.43 -14.64 5.16
N ASN A 43 17.52 -14.03 4.66
CA ASN A 43 17.48 -12.86 3.77
C ASN A 43 16.61 -13.07 2.52
N LEU A 44 16.54 -14.29 1.99
CA LEU A 44 15.69 -14.62 0.85
C LEU A 44 14.20 -14.50 1.18
N ALA A 45 13.77 -15.00 2.35
CA ALA A 45 12.38 -14.90 2.79
C ALA A 45 11.97 -13.45 3.06
N LEU A 46 12.89 -12.64 3.62
CA LEU A 46 12.70 -11.20 3.82
C LEU A 46 12.53 -10.46 2.49
N SER A 47 13.38 -10.76 1.51
CA SER A 47 13.32 -10.16 0.18
C SER A 47 12.05 -10.56 -0.56
N TRP A 48 11.63 -11.83 -0.46
CA TRP A 48 10.39 -12.33 -1.04
C TRP A 48 9.16 -11.63 -0.45
N ARG A 49 9.12 -11.43 0.87
CA ARG A 49 8.04 -10.67 1.53
C ARG A 49 7.91 -9.25 1.00
N ARG A 50 9.04 -8.54 0.82
CA ARG A 50 9.05 -7.20 0.22
C ARG A 50 8.57 -7.22 -1.23
N PHE A 51 9.02 -8.20 -2.01
CA PHE A 51 8.56 -8.39 -3.37
C PHE A 51 7.03 -8.59 -3.45
N CYS A 52 6.46 -9.43 -2.57
CA CYS A 52 5.01 -9.61 -2.49
C CYS A 52 4.27 -8.30 -2.16
N LEU A 53 4.77 -7.51 -1.20
CA LEU A 53 4.22 -6.19 -0.91
C LEU A 53 4.25 -5.26 -2.12
N MET A 54 5.36 -5.24 -2.86
CA MET A 54 5.50 -4.45 -4.09
C MET A 54 4.47 -4.87 -5.14
N MET A 55 4.26 -6.17 -5.35
CA MET A 55 3.23 -6.65 -6.28
C MET A 55 1.83 -6.20 -5.88
N VAL A 56 1.51 -6.21 -4.59
CA VAL A 56 0.24 -5.67 -4.10
C VAL A 56 0.14 -4.16 -4.33
N ALA A 57 1.21 -3.39 -4.09
CA ALA A 57 1.23 -1.95 -4.36
C ALA A 57 1.19 -1.60 -5.86
N VAL A 58 1.48 -2.54 -6.77
CA VAL A 58 1.28 -2.37 -8.22
C VAL A 58 -0.15 -2.74 -8.63
N ILE A 59 -0.67 -3.87 -8.16
CA ILE A 59 -1.97 -4.41 -8.58
C ILE A 59 -3.13 -3.69 -7.87
N ALA A 60 -2.92 -3.29 -6.61
CA ALA A 60 -3.91 -2.77 -5.68
C ALA A 60 -3.36 -1.68 -4.72
N PRO A 61 -2.70 -0.60 -5.18
CA PRO A 61 -2.19 0.49 -4.33
C PRO A 61 -3.22 1.16 -3.42
N GLU A 62 -4.50 1.22 -3.78
CA GLU A 62 -5.58 1.71 -2.90
C GLU A 62 -5.74 0.84 -1.64
N ILE A 63 -5.43 -0.45 -1.74
CA ILE A 63 -5.46 -1.36 -0.59
C ILE A 63 -4.24 -1.12 0.29
N MET A 64 -3.10 -0.85 -0.33
CA MET A 64 -1.92 -0.37 0.39
C MET A 64 -2.19 0.97 1.09
N ALA A 65 -2.93 1.87 0.45
CA ALA A 65 -3.33 3.16 1.02
C ALA A 65 -4.30 3.00 2.20
N GLY A 66 -5.32 2.14 2.07
CA GLY A 66 -6.22 1.79 3.16
C GLY A 66 -5.47 1.18 4.34
N PHE A 67 -4.56 0.26 4.06
CA PHE A 67 -3.71 -0.36 5.07
C PHE A 67 -2.82 0.67 5.78
N ALA A 68 -2.18 1.56 5.03
CA ALA A 68 -1.39 2.65 5.60
C ALA A 68 -2.23 3.56 6.50
N ALA A 69 -3.46 3.86 6.10
CA ALA A 69 -4.38 4.69 6.88
C ALA A 69 -4.83 4.00 8.18
N ARG A 70 -5.11 2.69 8.13
CA ARG A 70 -5.42 1.89 9.32
C ARG A 70 -4.26 1.92 10.31
N GLN A 71 -3.04 1.66 9.85
CA GLN A 71 -1.85 1.68 10.69
C GLN A 71 -1.57 3.08 11.28
N PHE A 72 -1.78 4.15 10.51
CA PHE A 72 -1.63 5.51 11.01
C PHE A 72 -2.64 5.84 12.13
N LEU A 73 -3.90 5.43 11.97
CA LEU A 73 -4.92 5.64 12.99
C LEU A 73 -4.67 4.81 14.24
N ASP A 74 -4.17 3.58 14.11
CA ASP A 74 -3.73 2.77 15.24
C ASP A 74 -2.56 3.40 15.99
N ALA A 75 -1.55 3.87 15.26
CA ALA A 75 -0.40 4.54 15.83
C ALA A 75 -0.82 5.81 16.58
N ARG A 76 -1.70 6.62 15.97
CA ARG A 76 -2.22 7.85 16.57
C ARG A 76 -3.06 7.57 17.81
N TRP A 77 -3.93 6.57 17.77
CA TRP A 77 -4.70 6.15 18.93
C TRP A 77 -3.79 5.72 20.09
N PHE A 78 -2.77 4.89 19.80
CA PHE A 78 -1.86 4.38 20.82
C PHE A 78 -1.06 5.52 21.46
N SER A 79 -0.54 6.40 20.61
CA SER A 79 0.18 7.62 21.00
C SER A 79 -0.64 8.50 21.93
N GLN A 80 -1.89 8.80 21.56
CA GLN A 80 -2.78 9.64 22.37
C GLN A 80 -3.20 8.98 23.68
N LYS A 81 -3.48 7.67 23.66
CA LYS A 81 -3.96 6.96 24.85
C LYS A 81 -2.88 6.81 25.92
N TYR A 82 -1.65 6.54 25.49
CA TYR A 82 -0.56 6.23 26.41
C TYR A 82 0.45 7.36 26.58
N ASP A 83 0.20 8.51 25.94
CA ASP A 83 1.07 9.69 25.96
C ASP A 83 2.50 9.37 25.53
N VAL A 84 2.62 8.73 24.37
CA VAL A 84 3.89 8.35 23.74
C VAL A 84 3.96 8.88 22.31
N SER A 85 5.15 8.91 21.70
CA SER A 85 5.27 9.41 20.32
C SER A 85 4.50 8.54 19.31
N ILE A 86 4.14 9.11 18.17
CA ILE A 86 3.49 8.36 17.09
C ILE A 86 4.38 7.23 16.54
N THR A 87 5.71 7.38 16.61
CA THR A 87 6.70 6.34 16.29
C THR A 87 6.51 5.10 17.18
N HIS A 88 6.27 5.27 18.49
CA HIS A 88 5.94 4.16 19.39
C HIS A 88 4.65 3.45 18.97
N GLY A 89 3.63 4.22 18.58
CA GLY A 89 2.38 3.68 18.08
C GLY A 89 2.55 2.85 16.81
N PHE A 90 3.34 3.34 15.86
CA PHE A 90 3.67 2.57 14.65
C PHE A 90 4.48 1.32 14.98
N PHE A 91 5.46 1.44 15.87
CA PHE A 91 6.29 0.33 16.30
C PHE A 91 5.49 -0.77 16.99
N PHE A 92 4.53 -0.39 17.83
CA PHE A 92 3.56 -1.29 18.44
C PHE A 92 2.68 -1.97 17.36
N ALA A 93 2.07 -1.18 16.47
CA ALA A 93 1.19 -1.71 15.42
C ALA A 93 1.92 -2.67 14.46
N MET A 94 3.22 -2.49 14.21
CA MET A 94 4.00 -3.36 13.31
C MET A 94 4.63 -4.58 14.02
N GLY A 95 4.31 -4.83 15.29
CA GLY A 95 4.84 -5.96 16.06
C GLY A 95 6.27 -5.77 16.55
N GLY A 96 6.70 -4.52 16.74
CA GLY A 96 8.05 -4.17 17.18
C GLY A 96 8.32 -4.43 18.66
N PHE A 97 7.29 -4.54 19.51
CA PHE A 97 7.44 -4.96 20.90
C PHE A 97 7.10 -6.43 21.05
N VAL A 98 7.96 -7.17 21.76
CA VAL A 98 7.83 -8.62 21.90
C VAL A 98 8.09 -9.03 23.34
N SER A 99 7.31 -9.97 23.86
CA SER A 99 7.50 -10.54 25.20
C SER A 99 8.79 -11.35 25.28
N ALA A 100 9.63 -11.09 26.29
CA ALA A 100 10.83 -11.88 26.59
C ALA A 100 10.48 -13.36 26.79
N SER A 101 9.40 -13.64 27.53
CA SER A 101 8.77 -14.97 27.59
C SER A 101 8.13 -15.36 26.26
N GLY A 102 8.85 -16.13 25.42
CA GLY A 102 8.24 -16.82 24.27
C GLY A 102 8.35 -16.13 22.91
N HIS A 103 8.94 -14.94 22.84
CA HIS A 103 9.04 -14.14 21.62
C HIS A 103 7.68 -13.87 20.94
N ARG A 104 6.67 -13.51 21.75
CA ARG A 104 5.30 -13.22 21.29
C ARG A 104 5.10 -11.74 21.06
N PRO A 105 4.56 -11.30 19.90
CA PRO A 105 4.35 -9.90 19.61
C PRO A 105 3.28 -9.31 20.55
N ILE A 106 3.58 -8.12 21.08
CA ILE A 106 2.69 -7.33 21.92
C ILE A 106 2.01 -6.33 21.00
N VAL A 107 0.81 -6.69 20.56
CA VAL A 107 0.01 -5.90 19.60
C VAL A 107 -1.42 -5.64 20.07
N HIS A 108 -1.77 -6.14 21.26
CA HIS A 108 -3.08 -5.96 21.89
C HIS A 108 -3.00 -5.08 23.14
N GLU A 109 -4.05 -4.29 23.35
CA GLU A 109 -4.21 -3.55 24.59
C GLU A 109 -4.39 -4.49 25.80
N GLU A 110 -5.08 -5.61 25.63
CA GLU A 110 -5.30 -6.57 26.72
C GLU A 110 -3.98 -7.15 27.26
N GLN A 111 -2.98 -7.36 26.38
CA GLN A 111 -1.63 -7.77 26.79
C GLN A 111 -0.95 -6.70 27.66
N LEU A 112 -1.16 -5.42 27.36
CA LEU A 112 -0.62 -4.30 28.16
C LEU A 112 -1.37 -4.13 29.49
N ARG A 113 -2.68 -4.41 29.52
CA ARG A 113 -3.46 -4.42 30.76
C ARG A 113 -3.08 -5.59 31.67
N ALA A 114 -2.81 -6.75 31.09
CA ALA A 114 -2.39 -7.95 31.83
C ALA A 114 -1.00 -7.81 32.45
N ARG A 115 -0.09 -7.05 31.81
CA ARG A 115 1.27 -6.77 32.30
C ARG A 115 1.60 -5.27 32.22
N PRO A 116 1.23 -4.48 33.24
CA PRO A 116 1.47 -3.03 33.27
C PRO A 116 2.95 -2.62 33.17
N GLU A 117 3.86 -3.51 33.55
CA GLU A 117 5.31 -3.37 33.40
C GLU A 117 5.73 -3.14 31.94
N TYR A 118 5.03 -3.73 30.97
CA TYR A 118 5.31 -3.52 29.54
C TYR A 118 5.04 -2.09 29.11
N LEU A 119 3.96 -1.49 29.60
CA LEU A 119 3.65 -0.10 29.29
C LEU A 119 4.69 0.85 29.88
N THR A 120 5.17 0.55 31.09
CA THR A 120 6.22 1.33 31.75
C THR A 120 7.53 1.25 30.96
N ALA A 121 7.90 0.06 30.49
CA ALA A 121 9.07 -0.14 29.64
C ALA A 121 8.93 0.53 28.27
N ILE A 122 7.74 0.51 27.65
CA ILE A 122 7.49 1.22 26.39
C ILE A 122 7.69 2.73 26.56
N ARG A 123 7.25 3.29 27.69
CA ARG A 123 7.39 4.73 27.99
C ARG A 123 8.82 5.14 28.32
N SER A 124 9.67 4.23 28.80
CA SER A 124 11.07 4.54 29.11
C SER A 124 11.97 4.52 27.88
N ILE A 125 11.53 3.89 26.79
CA ILE A 125 12.24 3.89 25.50
C ILE A 125 12.07 5.25 24.85
N LYS A 126 13.16 5.82 24.32
CA LYS A 126 13.07 7.07 23.57
C LYS A 126 12.61 6.78 22.14
N ALA A 127 11.87 7.71 21.56
CA ALA A 127 11.48 7.62 20.15
C ALA A 127 12.70 7.53 19.22
N GLU A 128 13.78 8.24 19.58
CA GLU A 128 15.08 8.23 18.90
C GLU A 128 15.69 6.82 18.86
N ASP A 129 15.57 6.03 19.93
CA ASP A 129 16.09 4.65 19.98
C ASP A 129 15.33 3.71 19.03
N ILE A 130 14.05 4.00 18.77
CA ILE A 130 13.25 3.28 17.78
C ILE A 130 13.62 3.74 16.37
N GLU A 131 13.83 5.04 16.17
CA GLU A 131 14.23 5.61 14.88
C GLU A 131 15.64 5.19 14.47
N ASP A 132 16.56 4.96 15.41
CA ASP A 132 17.90 4.43 15.13
C ASP A 132 17.85 3.01 14.51
N LYS A 133 16.79 2.25 14.79
CA LYS A 133 16.54 0.94 14.14
C LYS A 133 16.07 1.08 12.68
N SER A 134 15.71 2.29 12.26
CA SER A 134 15.16 2.61 10.95
C SER A 134 16.27 2.68 9.89
N LYS A 135 16.58 1.55 9.26
CA LYS A 135 17.72 1.45 8.34
C LYS A 135 17.45 2.16 7.01
N GLY A 136 18.16 3.27 6.80
CA GLY A 136 18.21 4.01 5.54
C GLY A 136 17.03 4.96 5.31
N ASP A 137 16.26 5.28 6.35
CA ASP A 137 15.01 6.03 6.25
C ASP A 137 15.18 7.46 5.72
N SER A 138 16.15 8.20 6.25
CA SER A 138 16.41 9.59 5.81
C SER A 138 16.84 9.66 4.34
N LEU A 139 17.74 8.78 3.90
CA LEU A 139 18.18 8.69 2.50
C LEU A 139 17.02 8.27 1.59
N SER A 140 16.23 7.28 2.03
CA SER A 140 15.06 6.77 1.31
C SER A 140 14.02 7.87 1.06
N LYS A 141 13.69 8.64 2.10
CA LYS A 141 12.80 9.81 2.03
C LYS A 141 13.33 10.86 1.05
N GLY A 142 14.62 11.17 1.11
CA GLY A 142 15.27 12.12 0.20
C GLY A 142 15.15 11.70 -1.27
N VAL A 143 15.44 10.43 -1.57
CA VAL A 143 15.35 9.89 -2.94
C VAL A 143 13.91 9.94 -3.46
N ILE A 144 12.92 9.55 -2.65
CA ILE A 144 11.51 9.59 -3.04
C ILE A 144 11.06 11.03 -3.36
N VAL A 145 11.38 11.99 -2.49
CA VAL A 145 11.00 13.39 -2.67
C VAL A 145 11.66 13.97 -3.91
N LEU A 146 12.95 13.76 -4.09
CA LEU A 146 13.69 14.30 -5.24
C LEU A 146 13.18 13.70 -6.56
N GLN A 147 13.13 12.36 -6.65
CA GLN A 147 12.70 11.65 -7.86
C GLN A 147 11.26 11.99 -8.22
N GLY A 148 10.36 11.99 -7.22
CA GLY A 148 8.95 12.30 -7.43
C GLY A 148 8.73 13.75 -7.85
N THR A 149 9.41 14.70 -7.19
CA THR A 149 9.28 16.13 -7.52
C THR A 149 9.81 16.41 -8.93
N TRP A 150 10.97 15.84 -9.28
CA TRP A 150 11.54 16.01 -10.61
C TRP A 150 10.64 15.43 -11.71
N PHE A 151 10.12 14.22 -11.51
CA PHE A 151 9.21 13.59 -12.47
C PHE A 151 7.92 14.40 -12.64
N ALA A 152 7.31 14.85 -11.54
CA ALA A 152 6.11 15.68 -11.58
C ALA A 152 6.38 17.03 -12.28
N ALA A 153 7.51 17.69 -11.99
CA ALA A 153 7.91 18.93 -12.64
C ALA A 153 8.08 18.75 -14.16
N GLN A 154 8.71 17.66 -14.60
CA GLN A 154 8.81 17.30 -16.01
C GLN A 154 7.44 17.15 -16.67
N CYS A 155 6.53 16.39 -16.05
CA CYS A 155 5.18 16.23 -16.61
C CYS A 155 4.40 17.55 -16.66
N LEU A 156 4.48 18.37 -15.61
CA LEU A 156 3.81 19.68 -15.57
C LEU A 156 4.36 20.63 -16.62
N ALA A 157 5.67 20.70 -16.79
CA ALA A 157 6.30 21.55 -17.80
C ALA A 157 5.92 21.12 -19.22
N ARG A 158 5.79 19.81 -19.48
CA ARG A 158 5.27 19.28 -20.76
C ARG A 158 3.83 19.73 -21.00
N ILE A 159 2.96 19.62 -20.00
CA ILE A 159 1.57 20.09 -20.10
C ILE A 159 1.52 21.59 -20.42
N GLN A 160 2.31 22.41 -19.74
CA GLN A 160 2.37 23.86 -19.96
C GLN A 160 2.89 24.23 -21.35
N GLN A 161 3.87 23.50 -21.86
CA GLN A 161 4.40 23.67 -23.23
C GLN A 161 3.53 22.99 -24.31
N ARG A 162 2.35 22.47 -23.94
CA ARG A 162 1.42 21.75 -24.84
C ARG A 162 2.06 20.53 -25.53
N LEU A 163 3.04 19.91 -24.87
CA LEU A 163 3.66 18.67 -25.30
C LEU A 163 2.85 17.48 -24.77
N PRO A 164 2.65 16.42 -25.58
CA PRO A 164 1.88 15.25 -25.14
C PRO A 164 2.65 14.48 -24.06
N LEU A 165 1.90 13.99 -23.06
CA LEU A 165 2.38 12.95 -22.13
C LEU A 165 2.13 11.58 -22.74
N THR A 166 3.08 10.66 -22.55
CA THR A 166 2.89 9.26 -22.93
C THR A 166 1.93 8.55 -21.96
N GLY A 167 1.30 7.46 -22.40
CA GLY A 167 0.44 6.65 -21.53
C GLY A 167 1.19 6.16 -20.29
N LEU A 168 2.47 5.80 -20.44
CA LEU A 168 3.34 5.40 -19.33
C LEU A 168 3.61 6.53 -18.33
N GLU A 169 3.81 7.76 -18.78
CA GLU A 169 3.96 8.92 -17.88
C GLU A 169 2.67 9.18 -17.09
N VAL A 170 1.51 9.12 -17.75
CA VAL A 170 0.20 9.28 -17.09
C VAL A 170 -0.03 8.17 -16.05
N ALA A 171 0.27 6.91 -16.38
CA ALA A 171 0.18 5.82 -15.42
C ALA A 171 1.16 5.99 -14.26
N THR A 172 2.37 6.46 -14.52
CA THR A 172 3.38 6.72 -13.48
C THR A 172 2.91 7.83 -12.53
N LEU A 173 2.31 8.91 -13.03
CA LEU A 173 1.70 9.95 -12.20
C LEU A 173 0.58 9.40 -11.30
N ALA A 174 -0.26 8.49 -11.82
CA ALA A 174 -1.32 7.85 -11.03
C ALA A 174 -0.74 6.99 -9.89
N PHE A 175 0.30 6.19 -10.18
CA PHE A 175 1.00 5.44 -9.13
C PHE A 175 1.68 6.36 -8.13
N GLN A 176 2.33 7.41 -8.60
CA GLN A 176 3.03 8.35 -7.76
C GLN A 176 2.07 9.08 -6.81
N SER A 177 0.88 9.50 -7.28
CA SER A 177 -0.09 10.22 -6.45
C SER A 177 -0.58 9.37 -5.28
N VAL A 178 -0.88 8.08 -5.52
CA VAL A 178 -1.30 7.16 -4.45
C VAL A 178 -0.13 6.83 -3.52
N ASN A 179 1.09 6.66 -4.04
CA ASN A 179 2.25 6.40 -3.21
C ASN A 179 2.65 7.60 -2.35
N ILE A 180 2.48 8.84 -2.81
CA ILE A 180 2.65 10.03 -1.97
C ILE A 180 1.67 9.98 -0.80
N PHE A 181 0.40 9.64 -1.04
CA PHE A 181 -0.59 9.51 0.03
C PHE A 181 -0.21 8.42 1.04
N ILE A 182 0.20 7.23 0.58
CA ILE A 182 0.70 6.13 1.43
C ILE A 182 1.90 6.61 2.27
N TRP A 183 2.86 7.26 1.62
CA TRP A 183 4.09 7.71 2.24
C TRP A 183 3.87 8.79 3.30
N LEU A 184 2.94 9.73 3.07
CA LEU A 184 2.54 10.72 4.08
C LEU A 184 1.96 10.05 5.34
N LEU A 185 1.15 9.00 5.17
CA LEU A 185 0.60 8.24 6.29
C LEU A 185 1.69 7.46 7.04
N TRP A 186 2.74 7.02 6.37
CA TRP A 186 3.86 6.27 6.95
C TRP A 186 5.09 7.10 7.30
N TRP A 187 4.98 8.42 7.29
CA TRP A 187 6.12 9.30 7.53
C TRP A 187 6.89 9.00 8.84
N HIS A 188 6.16 8.63 9.90
CA HIS A 188 6.72 8.27 11.21
C HIS A 188 6.84 6.76 11.46
N LYS A 189 6.53 5.92 10.47
CA LYS A 189 6.66 4.47 10.60
C LYS A 189 8.13 4.08 10.39
N PRO A 190 8.80 3.40 11.35
CA PRO A 190 10.18 2.97 11.17
C PRO A 190 10.34 2.05 9.94
N LEU A 191 11.36 2.31 9.12
CA LEU A 191 11.67 1.60 7.90
C LEU A 191 12.69 0.47 8.16
N ASN A 192 12.46 -0.71 7.58
CA ASN A 192 13.44 -1.81 7.57
C ASN A 192 13.94 -2.29 8.96
N VAL A 193 13.09 -2.24 9.98
CA VAL A 193 13.44 -2.78 11.30
C VAL A 193 13.60 -4.30 11.22
N GLN A 194 14.78 -4.79 11.63
CA GLN A 194 15.12 -6.21 11.56
C GLN A 194 14.90 -6.97 12.86
N GLN A 195 14.93 -6.28 14.00
CA GLN A 195 14.82 -6.90 15.32
C GLN A 195 13.81 -6.12 16.18
N PRO A 196 12.86 -6.83 16.82
CA PRO A 196 11.97 -6.22 17.79
C PRO A 196 12.71 -5.84 19.08
N ILE A 197 12.06 -5.04 19.91
CA ILE A 197 12.47 -4.75 21.29
C ILE A 197 11.80 -5.78 22.20
N LEU A 198 12.63 -6.45 23.00
CA LEU A 198 12.17 -7.42 24.00
C LEU A 198 11.75 -6.69 25.27
N LEU A 199 10.55 -6.99 25.76
CA LEU A 199 10.00 -6.49 27.02
C LEU A 199 9.88 -7.66 28.00
N GLY A 200 10.50 -7.52 29.17
CA GLY A 200 10.50 -8.51 30.24
C GLY A 200 11.90 -8.85 30.76
N PRO A 201 11.98 -9.68 31.81
CA PRO A 201 13.25 -10.08 32.43
C PRO A 201 14.17 -10.83 31.46
N ALA A 202 15.49 -10.64 31.60
CA ALA A 202 16.49 -11.24 30.70
C ALA A 202 16.56 -12.78 30.82
N ASP A 203 16.29 -13.31 32.00
CA ASP A 203 16.19 -14.74 32.31
C ASP A 203 15.05 -15.43 31.55
N GLU A 204 13.88 -14.77 31.39
CA GLU A 204 12.78 -15.30 30.58
C GLU A 204 13.17 -15.46 29.11
N PHE A 205 13.96 -14.51 28.58
CA PHE A 205 14.47 -14.55 27.21
C PHE A 205 15.46 -15.71 27.03
N MET A 206 16.42 -15.88 27.94
CA MET A 206 17.40 -16.96 27.88
C MET A 206 16.70 -18.34 27.90
N ALA A 207 15.73 -18.52 28.80
CA ALA A 207 14.94 -19.75 28.89
C ALA A 207 14.11 -20.06 27.63
N TRP A 208 13.75 -19.06 26.81
CA TRP A 208 13.15 -19.26 25.50
C TRP A 208 14.19 -19.67 24.45
N THR A 209 15.35 -19.00 24.41
CA THR A 209 16.39 -19.29 23.41
C THR A 209 16.88 -20.74 23.46
N GLU A 210 16.94 -21.32 24.66
CA GLU A 210 17.32 -22.72 24.89
C GLU A 210 16.23 -23.71 24.47
N ARG A 211 14.94 -23.33 24.55
CA ARG A 211 13.80 -24.23 24.27
C ARG A 211 13.51 -24.50 22.79
N ARG A 212 14.29 -23.90 21.87
CA ARG A 212 14.21 -23.92 20.38
C ARG A 212 13.48 -25.10 19.70
N HIS A 213 12.17 -25.21 19.90
CA HIS A 213 11.28 -26.04 19.09
C HIS A 213 10.68 -25.14 18.03
N ARG A 214 10.84 -25.50 16.75
CA ARG A 214 10.20 -24.80 15.63
C ARG A 214 8.68 -24.82 15.86
N PRO A 215 8.00 -23.70 16.12
CA PRO A 215 6.55 -23.72 16.25
C PRO A 215 5.93 -24.18 14.92
N ARG A 216 4.93 -25.07 15.00
CA ARG A 216 4.16 -25.54 13.84
C ARG A 216 3.30 -24.38 13.35
N VAL A 217 3.57 -23.94 12.12
CA VAL A 217 2.67 -23.03 11.39
C VAL A 217 1.53 -23.88 10.81
N PRO A 218 0.25 -23.47 10.89
CA PRO A 218 -0.80 -24.08 10.08
C PRO A 218 -0.37 -23.98 8.61
N GLY A 219 -0.20 -25.13 7.95
CA GLY A 219 0.20 -25.19 6.56
C GLY A 219 -0.84 -24.50 5.68
N PHE A 220 -0.38 -23.68 4.73
CA PHE A 220 -1.20 -23.25 3.60
C PHE A 220 -1.69 -24.51 2.87
N LYS A 221 -3.00 -24.79 2.92
CA LYS A 221 -3.63 -25.92 2.22
C LYS A 221 -4.23 -25.41 0.90
N PRO A 222 -3.61 -25.66 -0.27
CA PRO A 222 -4.16 -25.22 -1.54
C PRO A 222 -5.16 -26.26 -2.05
N ALA A 223 -6.45 -26.06 -1.79
CA ALA A 223 -7.49 -26.63 -2.65
C ALA A 223 -7.94 -25.54 -3.63
N VAL A 224 -8.14 -25.86 -4.91
CA VAL A 224 -8.45 -24.87 -5.96
C VAL A 224 -9.73 -24.07 -5.63
N ALA A 225 -10.72 -24.71 -4.98
CA ALA A 225 -11.92 -24.03 -4.48
C ALA A 225 -11.62 -23.10 -3.27
N GLN A 226 -10.71 -23.49 -2.37
CA GLN A 226 -10.20 -22.63 -1.30
C GLN A 226 -9.34 -21.49 -1.85
N LEU A 227 -8.62 -21.68 -2.96
CA LEU A 227 -7.77 -20.65 -3.56
C LEU A 227 -8.60 -19.48 -4.08
N VAL A 228 -9.79 -19.73 -4.65
CA VAL A 228 -10.68 -18.67 -5.14
C VAL A 228 -11.34 -17.89 -3.99
N VAL A 229 -11.83 -18.59 -2.96
CA VAL A 229 -12.39 -17.96 -1.74
C VAL A 229 -11.30 -17.21 -0.97
N ASN A 230 -10.12 -17.84 -0.82
CA ASN A 230 -8.97 -17.21 -0.18
C ASN A 230 -8.43 -16.05 -1.01
N VAL A 231 -8.52 -15.95 -2.34
CA VAL A 231 -8.03 -14.75 -3.05
C VAL A 231 -8.96 -13.53 -2.86
N SER A 232 -10.23 -13.75 -2.49
CA SER A 232 -11.14 -12.68 -2.04
C SER A 232 -10.88 -12.34 -0.56
N ASP A 233 -10.73 -13.33 0.33
CA ASP A 233 -10.45 -13.11 1.77
C ASP A 233 -8.99 -12.69 2.08
N SER A 234 -7.99 -13.33 1.48
CA SER A 234 -6.54 -13.14 1.76
C SER A 234 -5.94 -11.87 1.18
N VAL A 235 -6.54 -11.27 0.15
CA VAL A 235 -6.05 -10.00 -0.40
C VAL A 235 -6.40 -8.81 0.51
N PHE A 236 -7.39 -8.96 1.41
CA PHE A 236 -7.89 -7.82 2.20
C PHE A 236 -7.85 -8.03 3.72
N VAL A 237 -8.03 -9.26 4.23
CA VAL A 237 -8.24 -9.48 5.68
C VAL A 237 -7.80 -10.87 6.20
N GLY A 238 -7.53 -11.86 5.34
CA GLY A 238 -7.28 -13.24 5.77
C GLY A 238 -6.06 -13.42 6.68
N ASP A 239 -5.02 -12.62 6.49
CA ASP A 239 -3.82 -12.65 7.32
C ASP A 239 -4.08 -12.14 8.75
N CYS A 240 -4.97 -11.15 8.95
CA CYS A 240 -5.33 -10.68 10.28
C CYS A 240 -6.38 -11.56 10.97
N TYR A 241 -7.19 -12.33 10.23
CA TYR A 241 -8.13 -13.30 10.81
C TYR A 241 -7.48 -14.64 11.24
N ALA A 242 -6.40 -15.05 10.58
CA ALA A 242 -5.68 -16.29 10.92
C ALA A 242 -4.53 -16.08 11.93
N PHE A 243 -4.29 -14.84 12.36
CA PHE A 243 -3.20 -14.51 13.26
C PHE A 243 -3.61 -14.65 14.73
N ASP A 244 -2.98 -15.61 15.40
CA ASP A 244 -3.00 -15.71 16.84
C ASP A 244 -1.71 -15.09 17.41
N PRO A 245 -1.78 -13.97 18.16
CA PRO A 245 -0.62 -13.33 18.79
C PRO A 245 0.04 -14.19 19.87
N VAL A 246 -0.65 -15.21 20.39
CA VAL A 246 -0.15 -16.14 21.40
C VAL A 246 0.70 -17.23 20.75
N GLU A 247 0.32 -17.71 19.57
CA GLU A 247 1.03 -18.78 18.86
C GLU A 247 2.07 -18.27 17.84
N SER A 248 1.98 -16.99 17.46
CA SER A 248 2.84 -16.39 16.44
C SER A 248 4.05 -15.65 17.01
N THR A 249 5.15 -15.63 16.24
CA THR A 249 6.41 -14.95 16.61
C THR A 249 6.66 -13.63 15.87
N ALA A 250 5.77 -13.26 14.95
CA ALA A 250 5.74 -11.95 14.30
C ALA A 250 4.37 -11.73 13.67
N VAL A 251 4.00 -10.46 13.52
CA VAL A 251 2.76 -10.08 12.86
C VAL A 251 2.78 -10.42 11.35
N PRO A 252 1.60 -10.62 10.73
CA PRO A 252 1.47 -10.82 9.29
C PRO A 252 1.95 -9.62 8.47
N LEU A 253 2.03 -9.83 7.17
CA LEU A 253 2.45 -8.80 6.21
C LEU A 253 1.46 -7.62 6.21
N PHE A 254 0.16 -7.95 6.22
CA PHE A 254 -0.93 -7.00 6.36
C PHE A 254 -1.56 -7.17 7.75
N TRP A 255 -1.09 -6.34 8.69
CA TRP A 255 -1.58 -6.30 10.07
C TRP A 255 -1.84 -4.87 10.56
N SER A 256 -2.97 -4.67 11.23
CA SER A 256 -3.34 -3.44 11.94
C SER A 256 -4.06 -3.83 13.23
N THR A 257 -3.63 -3.27 14.37
CA THR A 257 -4.17 -3.55 15.70
C THR A 257 -5.69 -3.31 15.81
N HIS A 258 -6.26 -2.39 15.03
CA HIS A 258 -7.69 -2.07 15.12
C HIS A 258 -8.64 -3.19 14.74
N GLY A 259 -8.22 -4.14 13.89
CA GLY A 259 -9.10 -5.18 13.34
C GLY A 259 -9.85 -5.96 14.41
N LEU A 260 -9.26 -6.11 15.60
CA LEU A 260 -9.80 -6.89 16.71
C LEU A 260 -10.52 -6.05 17.79
N ARG A 261 -10.48 -4.70 17.71
CA ARG A 261 -11.37 -3.86 18.54
C ARG A 261 -12.81 -3.90 18.08
N VAL A 262 -13.02 -4.17 16.80
CA VAL A 262 -14.34 -4.27 16.18
C VAL A 262 -15.07 -5.54 16.67
N GLU A 263 -14.40 -6.47 17.35
CA GLU A 263 -14.98 -7.75 17.81
C GLU A 263 -15.16 -7.86 19.34
N GLY A 264 -15.23 -6.75 20.07
CA GLY A 264 -15.79 -6.78 21.43
C GLY A 264 -17.28 -7.16 21.39
N PRO A 265 -17.79 -7.98 22.32
CA PRO A 265 -19.20 -8.39 22.31
C PRO A 265 -20.09 -7.16 22.49
N GLY A 266 -20.69 -6.70 21.39
CA GLY A 266 -21.73 -5.68 21.38
C GLY A 266 -21.42 -4.32 20.74
N ASN A 267 -20.22 -4.05 20.20
CA ASN A 267 -19.94 -2.75 19.55
C ASN A 267 -18.83 -2.83 18.49
N GLY A 268 -18.98 -3.72 17.51
CA GLY A 268 -18.27 -3.55 16.25
C GLY A 268 -18.72 -2.27 15.60
N ASP A 269 -17.91 -1.21 15.71
CA ASP A 269 -18.25 0.10 15.15
C ASP A 269 -18.26 -0.01 13.61
N THR A 270 -19.42 -0.38 13.08
CA THR A 270 -19.72 -0.47 11.64
C THR A 270 -19.44 0.86 10.94
N ARG A 271 -19.46 1.98 11.67
CA ARG A 271 -19.07 3.31 11.18
C ARG A 271 -17.56 3.44 11.00
N PHE A 272 -16.77 2.71 11.77
CA PHE A 272 -15.32 2.69 11.62
C PHE A 272 -14.92 1.92 10.37
N VAL A 273 -15.41 0.67 10.22
CA VAL A 273 -15.15 -0.17 9.04
C VAL A 273 -15.57 0.53 7.74
N SER A 274 -16.74 1.17 7.72
CA SER A 274 -17.22 1.90 6.54
C SER A 274 -16.37 3.11 6.17
N ARG A 275 -15.69 3.78 7.12
CA ARG A 275 -14.78 4.90 6.85
C ARG A 275 -13.51 4.47 6.11
N PHE A 276 -12.94 3.31 6.44
CA PHE A 276 -11.74 2.80 5.73
C PHE A 276 -12.06 2.33 4.34
N ILE A 277 -13.17 1.60 4.21
CA ILE A 277 -13.69 1.17 2.92
C ILE A 277 -13.93 2.40 2.03
N PHE A 278 -14.54 3.45 2.57
CA PHE A 278 -14.74 4.70 1.82
C PHE A 278 -13.42 5.36 1.39
N LEU A 279 -12.41 5.42 2.27
CA LEU A 279 -11.11 6.00 1.96
C LEU A 279 -10.38 5.21 0.86
N GLU A 280 -10.37 3.87 0.96
CA GLU A 280 -9.80 2.97 -0.05
C GLU A 280 -10.43 3.23 -1.42
N PHE A 281 -11.75 3.34 -1.46
CA PHE A 281 -12.47 3.56 -2.70
C PHE A 281 -12.33 4.98 -3.26
N LEU A 282 -12.19 5.99 -2.40
CA LEU A 282 -11.86 7.35 -2.81
C LEU A 282 -10.49 7.40 -3.49
N VAL A 283 -9.48 6.75 -2.88
CA VAL A 283 -8.14 6.64 -3.46
C VAL A 283 -8.17 5.91 -4.80
N GLY A 284 -8.91 4.80 -4.89
CA GLY A 284 -9.10 4.06 -6.15
C GLY A 284 -9.78 4.91 -7.24
N THR A 285 -10.81 5.68 -6.88
CA THR A 285 -11.49 6.60 -7.80
C THR A 285 -10.55 7.65 -8.34
N VAL A 286 -9.78 8.33 -7.46
CA VAL A 286 -8.80 9.34 -7.88
C VAL A 286 -7.73 8.73 -8.78
N PHE A 287 -7.22 7.54 -8.44
CA PHE A 287 -6.27 6.80 -9.27
C PHE A 287 -6.82 6.55 -10.68
N GLY A 288 -8.06 6.07 -10.80
CA GLY A 288 -8.72 5.85 -12.09
C GLY A 288 -8.89 7.14 -12.90
N LEU A 289 -9.31 8.23 -12.25
CA LEU A 289 -9.57 9.51 -12.91
C LEU A 289 -8.31 10.11 -13.55
N ILE A 290 -7.12 9.84 -13.00
CA ILE A 290 -5.86 10.29 -13.61
C ILE A 290 -5.62 9.60 -14.96
N HIS A 291 -6.01 8.33 -15.13
CA HIS A 291 -5.90 7.64 -16.42
C HIS A 291 -6.82 8.23 -17.49
N CYS A 292 -7.94 8.84 -17.08
CA CYS A 292 -8.81 9.59 -17.99
C CYS A 292 -8.12 10.84 -18.56
N ALA A 293 -7.02 11.35 -17.99
CA ALA A 293 -6.26 12.45 -18.59
C ALA A 293 -5.72 12.08 -19.99
N ALA A 294 -5.46 10.79 -20.25
CA ALA A 294 -5.03 10.29 -21.55
C ALA A 294 -6.20 9.98 -22.51
N TRP A 295 -7.42 10.47 -22.24
CA TRP A 295 -8.63 10.14 -23.02
C TRP A 295 -8.48 10.36 -24.53
N ASN A 296 -7.78 11.43 -24.91
CA ASN A 296 -7.54 11.85 -26.29
C ASN A 296 -6.11 11.61 -26.75
N ALA A 297 -5.31 10.83 -26.01
CA ALA A 297 -3.97 10.46 -26.43
C ALA A 297 -3.98 9.67 -27.74
N HIS A 298 -2.82 9.64 -28.40
CA HIS A 298 -2.60 8.81 -29.58
C HIS A 298 -2.38 7.35 -29.15
N PHE A 299 -3.01 6.41 -29.85
CA PHE A 299 -2.89 4.98 -29.61
C PHE A 299 -2.58 4.27 -30.93
N PRO A 300 -1.78 3.19 -30.92
CA PRO A 300 -1.48 2.39 -32.11
C PRO A 300 -2.72 1.85 -32.85
N SER A 301 -3.80 1.52 -32.14
CA SER A 301 -5.05 1.07 -32.75
C SER A 301 -6.31 1.66 -32.08
N ALA A 302 -7.43 1.63 -32.80
CA ALA A 302 -8.74 2.03 -32.26
C ALA A 302 -9.18 1.14 -31.10
N ASP A 303 -8.85 -0.16 -31.16
CA ASP A 303 -9.17 -1.13 -30.12
C ASP A 303 -8.37 -0.84 -28.84
N GLU A 304 -7.07 -0.57 -28.93
CA GLU A 304 -6.25 -0.21 -27.76
C GLU A 304 -6.77 1.08 -27.10
N LYS A 305 -7.22 2.06 -27.90
CA LYS A 305 -7.84 3.29 -27.39
C LYS A 305 -9.17 3.01 -26.70
N LEU A 306 -10.01 2.14 -27.27
CA LEU A 306 -11.30 1.76 -26.67
C LEU A 306 -11.09 1.01 -25.36
N ILE A 307 -10.17 0.03 -25.33
CA ILE A 307 -9.83 -0.73 -24.13
C ILE A 307 -9.31 0.22 -23.05
N TRP A 308 -8.41 1.15 -23.38
CA TRP A 308 -7.92 2.15 -22.41
C TRP A 308 -9.05 2.95 -21.78
N ARG A 309 -9.97 3.49 -22.61
CA ARG A 309 -11.10 4.31 -22.14
C ARG A 309 -12.04 3.50 -21.26
N SER A 310 -12.40 2.29 -21.68
CA SER A 310 -13.24 1.37 -20.90
C SER A 310 -12.58 1.01 -19.57
N CYS A 311 -11.30 0.66 -19.56
CA CYS A 311 -10.58 0.33 -18.34
C CYS A 311 -10.45 1.54 -17.41
N SER A 312 -10.17 2.74 -17.94
CA SER A 312 -10.09 3.97 -17.16
C SER A 312 -11.42 4.29 -16.47
N LEU A 313 -12.54 4.11 -17.17
CA LEU A 313 -13.88 4.25 -16.58
C LEU A 313 -14.13 3.21 -15.50
N VAL A 314 -13.87 1.92 -15.77
CA VAL A 314 -14.04 0.84 -14.79
C VAL A 314 -13.24 1.11 -13.53
N VAL A 315 -11.96 1.48 -13.65
CA VAL A 315 -11.10 1.77 -12.50
C VAL A 315 -11.56 3.03 -11.74
N SER A 316 -12.13 4.02 -12.44
CA SER A 316 -12.67 5.23 -11.81
C SER A 316 -13.99 4.99 -11.07
N THR A 317 -14.89 4.15 -11.60
CA THR A 317 -16.26 4.04 -11.09
C THR A 317 -16.53 2.79 -10.25
N ALA A 318 -15.82 1.68 -10.49
CA ALA A 318 -16.03 0.43 -9.75
C ALA A 318 -15.81 0.59 -8.23
N PRO A 319 -14.78 1.30 -7.74
CA PRO A 319 -14.61 1.54 -6.30
C PRO A 319 -15.84 2.19 -5.64
N LEU A 320 -16.38 3.23 -6.28
CA LEU A 320 -17.56 3.95 -5.79
C LEU A 320 -18.80 3.05 -5.81
N ALA A 321 -19.02 2.31 -6.90
CA ALA A 321 -20.14 1.37 -7.02
C ALA A 321 -20.09 0.29 -5.93
N LEU A 322 -18.90 -0.27 -5.66
CA LEU A 322 -18.69 -1.25 -4.60
C LEU A 322 -18.98 -0.67 -3.20
N THR A 323 -18.65 0.59 -2.97
CA THR A 323 -18.96 1.29 -1.71
C THR A 323 -20.46 1.40 -1.49
N LEU A 324 -21.17 1.93 -2.47
CA LEU A 324 -22.62 2.18 -2.39
C LEU A 324 -23.37 0.86 -2.21
N PHE A 325 -22.92 -0.17 -2.93
CA PHE A 325 -23.40 -1.52 -2.79
C PHE A 325 -23.17 -2.09 -1.38
N PHE A 326 -21.96 -1.95 -0.81
CA PHE A 326 -21.67 -2.45 0.53
C PHE A 326 -22.55 -1.77 1.59
N ILE A 327 -22.70 -0.45 1.51
CA ILE A 327 -23.59 0.33 2.38
C ILE A 327 -25.04 -0.16 2.25
N PHE A 328 -25.52 -0.35 1.03
CA PHE A 328 -26.85 -0.89 0.78
C PHE A 328 -27.03 -2.27 1.43
N CYS A 329 -26.08 -3.19 1.27
CA CYS A 329 -26.11 -4.52 1.88
C CYS A 329 -26.18 -4.46 3.41
N VAL A 330 -25.37 -3.61 4.06
CA VAL A 330 -25.39 -3.42 5.53
C VAL A 330 -26.74 -2.87 5.99
N LEU A 331 -27.27 -1.83 5.32
CA LEU A 331 -28.57 -1.24 5.64
C LEU A 331 -29.74 -2.21 5.38
N TYR A 332 -29.63 -3.06 4.35
CA TYR A 332 -30.64 -4.04 3.98
C TYR A 332 -30.65 -5.24 4.94
N SER A 333 -29.47 -5.77 5.30
CA SER A 333 -29.31 -6.93 6.19
C SER A 333 -29.85 -6.69 7.60
N THR A 334 -29.97 -5.44 8.05
CA THR A 334 -30.51 -5.10 9.37
C THR A 334 -32.04 -5.06 9.43
N ARG A 335 -32.76 -5.25 8.29
CA ARG A 335 -34.19 -4.90 8.21
C ARG A 335 -35.19 -6.02 7.83
N LYS A 336 -34.83 -7.21 7.32
CA LYS A 336 -35.83 -8.21 6.82
C LYS A 336 -35.41 -9.71 6.84
N PRO A 337 -36.37 -10.68 6.79
CA PRO A 337 -36.16 -12.14 6.98
C PRO A 337 -35.80 -12.94 5.70
N LEU A 338 -35.60 -14.25 5.88
CA LEU A 338 -35.03 -15.32 5.02
C LEU A 338 -35.21 -15.28 3.47
N ALA A 339 -36.21 -14.58 2.92
CA ALA A 339 -36.34 -14.32 1.47
C ALA A 339 -35.18 -13.47 0.90
N SER A 340 -34.37 -12.91 1.79
CA SER A 340 -33.15 -12.14 1.54
C SER A 340 -31.93 -12.96 1.10
N ARG A 341 -31.92 -14.29 1.25
CA ARG A 341 -30.70 -15.09 0.98
C ARG A 341 -30.32 -15.12 -0.50
N ALA A 342 -31.28 -15.31 -1.41
CA ALA A 342 -31.01 -15.33 -2.84
C ALA A 342 -30.49 -13.97 -3.34
N LEU A 343 -31.13 -12.88 -2.89
CA LEU A 343 -30.68 -11.52 -3.19
C LEU A 343 -29.27 -11.28 -2.66
N VAL A 344 -28.99 -11.61 -1.40
CA VAL A 344 -27.65 -11.46 -0.80
C VAL A 344 -26.60 -12.28 -1.58
N VAL A 345 -26.91 -13.52 -1.97
CA VAL A 345 -25.99 -14.35 -2.79
C VAL A 345 -25.74 -13.71 -4.16
N THR A 346 -26.77 -13.26 -4.87
CA THR A 346 -26.62 -12.56 -6.16
C THR A 346 -25.78 -11.30 -6.02
N LEU A 347 -26.03 -10.52 -4.97
CA LEU A 347 -25.29 -9.30 -4.65
C LEU A 347 -23.81 -9.63 -4.40
N VAL A 348 -23.49 -10.64 -3.58
CA VAL A 348 -22.10 -11.08 -3.32
C VAL A 348 -21.39 -11.52 -4.61
N ILE A 349 -22.05 -12.30 -5.46
CA ILE A 349 -21.48 -12.70 -6.76
C ILE A 349 -21.17 -11.46 -7.63
N ALA A 350 -22.07 -10.49 -7.68
CA ALA A 350 -21.85 -9.25 -8.43
C ALA A 350 -20.68 -8.42 -7.87
N PHE A 351 -20.52 -8.40 -6.55
CA PHE A 351 -19.39 -7.77 -5.86
C PHE A 351 -18.06 -8.41 -6.26
N ASP A 352 -17.97 -9.74 -6.21
CA ASP A 352 -16.76 -10.49 -6.60
C ASP A 352 -16.42 -10.26 -8.09
N ILE A 353 -17.41 -10.34 -8.98
CA ILE A 353 -17.21 -10.08 -10.43
C ILE A 353 -16.63 -8.68 -10.65
N THR A 354 -17.14 -7.68 -9.93
CA THR A 354 -16.68 -6.30 -10.05
C THR A 354 -15.23 -6.14 -9.57
N ILE A 355 -14.83 -6.82 -8.49
CA ILE A 355 -13.44 -6.85 -8.02
C ILE A 355 -12.51 -7.43 -9.10
N TRP A 356 -12.91 -8.55 -9.70
CA TRP A 356 -12.13 -9.19 -10.76
C TRP A 356 -12.03 -8.33 -12.02
N ALA A 357 -13.14 -7.72 -12.45
CA ALA A 357 -13.17 -6.79 -13.56
C ALA A 357 -12.27 -5.57 -13.31
N TYR A 358 -12.31 -5.01 -12.11
CA TYR A 358 -11.44 -3.92 -11.69
C TYR A 358 -9.95 -4.30 -11.78
N ARG A 359 -9.56 -5.45 -11.21
CA ARG A 359 -8.16 -5.94 -11.27
C ARG A 359 -7.70 -6.18 -12.70
N ALA A 360 -8.55 -6.80 -13.53
CA ALA A 360 -8.24 -7.02 -14.94
C ALA A 360 -8.06 -5.70 -15.69
N ALA A 361 -8.95 -4.73 -15.48
CA ALA A 361 -8.86 -3.39 -16.09
C ALA A 361 -7.55 -2.69 -15.73
N ARG A 362 -7.05 -2.85 -14.50
CA ARG A 362 -5.76 -2.29 -14.10
C ARG A 362 -4.57 -2.93 -14.78
N LEU A 363 -4.53 -4.25 -14.84
CA LEU A 363 -3.46 -4.97 -15.53
C LEU A 363 -3.43 -4.59 -17.01
N LEU A 364 -4.60 -4.40 -17.61
CA LEU A 364 -4.73 -3.90 -18.99
C LEU A 364 -4.22 -2.46 -19.12
N LEU A 365 -4.54 -1.54 -18.20
CA LEU A 365 -3.98 -0.18 -18.23
C LEU A 365 -2.45 -0.17 -18.12
N ILE A 366 -1.87 -1.03 -17.27
CA ILE A 366 -0.41 -1.18 -17.17
C ILE A 366 0.14 -1.69 -18.50
N ALA A 367 -0.42 -2.77 -19.05
CA ALA A 367 0.03 -3.34 -20.32
C ALA A 367 -0.07 -2.31 -21.47
N LEU A 368 -1.20 -1.61 -21.58
CA LEU A 368 -1.42 -0.60 -22.61
C LEU A 368 -0.48 0.61 -22.47
N SER A 369 -0.10 0.96 -21.25
CA SER A 369 0.89 2.02 -21.00
C SER A 369 2.23 1.72 -21.68
N PHE A 370 2.61 0.44 -21.80
CA PHE A 370 3.78 0.02 -22.55
C PHE A 370 3.49 -0.13 -24.06
N THR A 371 2.34 -0.68 -24.45
CA THR A 371 2.05 -0.89 -25.88
C THR A 371 1.94 0.41 -26.66
N THR A 372 1.44 1.48 -26.04
CA THR A 372 1.33 2.81 -26.65
C THR A 372 2.68 3.42 -27.02
N LEU A 373 3.79 2.97 -26.41
CA LEU A 373 5.14 3.44 -26.76
C LEU A 373 5.54 3.09 -28.20
N ARG A 374 4.88 2.11 -28.83
CA ARG A 374 5.15 1.66 -30.20
C ARG A 374 4.73 2.69 -31.27
N ALA A 375 3.81 3.59 -30.95
CA ALA A 375 3.29 4.58 -31.88
C ALA A 375 3.20 5.97 -31.23
N LEU A 376 4.32 6.47 -30.69
CA LEU A 376 4.33 7.81 -30.10
C LEU A 376 4.33 8.91 -31.18
N PRO A 377 3.58 10.01 -31.00
CA PRO A 377 3.62 11.14 -31.92
C PRO A 377 4.98 11.84 -31.87
N PRO A 378 5.44 12.52 -32.94
CA PRO A 378 6.75 13.19 -32.97
C PRO A 378 6.97 14.16 -31.80
N ASN A 379 5.93 14.89 -31.41
CA ASN A 379 5.98 15.83 -30.28
C ASN A 379 6.22 15.15 -28.92
N ALA A 380 6.04 13.83 -28.82
CA ALA A 380 6.38 13.08 -27.62
C ALA A 380 7.89 12.96 -27.40
N PHE A 381 8.72 13.20 -28.43
CA PHE A 381 10.18 13.12 -28.35
C PHE A 381 10.85 14.49 -28.13
N VAL A 382 10.10 15.58 -28.20
CA VAL A 382 10.60 16.93 -27.91
C VAL A 382 10.82 17.07 -26.40
N ASP A 383 12.00 17.49 -25.97
CA ASP A 383 12.29 17.78 -24.56
C ASP A 383 11.67 19.09 -24.06
N VAL A 384 11.52 19.17 -22.74
CA VAL A 384 11.07 20.39 -22.06
C VAL A 384 12.14 21.46 -22.20
N ASN A 385 11.75 22.62 -22.74
CA ASN A 385 12.65 23.76 -22.78
C ASN A 385 12.69 24.48 -21.42
N TRP A 386 13.60 24.05 -20.54
CA TRP A 386 13.79 24.61 -19.20
C TRP A 386 14.24 26.07 -19.18
N SER A 387 14.86 26.56 -20.25
CA SER A 387 15.28 27.98 -20.37
C SER A 387 14.10 28.96 -20.34
N THR A 388 12.88 28.48 -20.59
CA THR A 388 11.64 29.26 -20.44
C THR A 388 11.31 29.55 -18.97
N TYR A 389 11.78 28.72 -18.04
CA TYR A 389 11.42 28.79 -16.61
C TYR A 389 12.55 29.30 -15.73
N ILE A 390 13.81 29.04 -16.13
CA ILE A 390 14.99 29.49 -15.41
C ILE A 390 15.50 30.75 -16.12
N PRO A 391 15.27 31.96 -15.59
CA PRO A 391 15.81 33.17 -16.18
C PRO A 391 17.33 33.06 -16.23
N HIS A 392 17.90 33.40 -17.38
CA HIS A 392 19.35 33.37 -17.62
C HIS A 392 20.04 34.26 -16.57
N LEU A 393 20.94 33.70 -15.76
CA LEU A 393 21.82 34.45 -14.87
C LEU A 393 23.07 34.91 -15.60
#